data_AF-A0A2T8KPB4-F1
#
_entry.id   AF-A0A2T8KPB4-F1
#
_cell.length_a   1.000
_cell.length_b   1.000
_cell.length_c   1.000
_cell.angle_alpha   90.00
_cell.angle_beta   90.00
_cell.angle_gamma   90.00
#
_symmetry.space_group_name_H-M   'P 1'
#
loop_
_entity.id
_entity.type
_entity.pdbx_description
1 polymer ?
#
loop_
_entity_poly.entity_id
_entity_poly.type
_entity_poly.pdbx_seq_one_letter_code
_entity_poly.pdbx_strand_id
1 'polypeptide(L)'
;MVNNRSTGTGSGQQGQNNQSTGQPMPMPMPPPLTPEQFFQLQMQMIATLNNTVQALQQIHTQPPPPPPQQPHDRRADFLRGHPPTFSHAADPLHADDWLRSVESQLDVAQCDDQE
;
A
#
# COMPACT_ATOMS: atom_id res chain seq x y z
N MET A 1 23.42 0.70 -36.06
CA MET A 1 24.48 1.65 -36.45
C MET A 1 24.18 2.99 -35.81
N VAL A 2 24.88 3.38 -34.75
CA VAL A 2 25.50 4.72 -34.65
C VAL A 2 26.56 4.66 -33.56
N ASN A 3 27.75 5.13 -33.92
CA ASN A 3 28.96 5.21 -33.12
C ASN A 3 29.10 6.68 -32.70
N ASN A 4 29.22 7.01 -31.41
CA ASN A 4 29.57 8.39 -31.02
C ASN A 4 30.67 8.40 -29.96
N ARG A 5 31.90 8.29 -30.48
CA ARG A 5 33.14 8.58 -29.76
C ARG A 5 33.49 10.04 -30.06
N SER A 6 33.37 10.91 -29.07
CA SER A 6 33.96 12.25 -29.10
C SER A 6 34.85 12.41 -27.88
N THR A 7 36.01 11.77 -27.98
CA THR A 7 37.20 12.07 -27.18
C THR A 7 37.78 13.38 -27.70
N GLY A 8 37.56 14.46 -26.94
CA GLY A 8 38.21 15.74 -27.17
C GLY A 8 39.69 15.68 -26.77
N THR A 9 40.54 15.95 -27.76
CA THR A 9 41.85 16.62 -27.66
C THR A 9 42.95 15.91 -26.87
N GLY A 10 43.74 15.13 -27.62
CA GLY A 10 45.12 14.81 -27.28
C GLY A 10 46.06 16.00 -27.54
N SER A 11 46.77 16.38 -26.48
CA SER A 11 48.23 16.46 -26.38
C SER A 11 49.04 16.81 -27.64
N GLY A 12 49.64 17.99 -27.62
CA GLY A 12 50.76 18.36 -28.48
C GLY A 12 51.72 19.30 -27.77
N GLN A 13 52.95 18.80 -27.53
CA GLN A 13 54.22 19.53 -27.37
C GLN A 13 54.61 20.09 -25.98
N GLN A 14 55.46 19.29 -25.32
CA GLN A 14 56.80 19.63 -24.81
C GLN A 14 57.09 21.08 -24.38
N GLY A 15 57.38 21.24 -23.08
CA GLY A 15 57.94 22.47 -22.50
C GLY A 15 58.40 22.25 -21.06
N GLN A 16 59.64 21.75 -20.94
CA GLN A 16 60.61 21.91 -19.84
C GLN A 16 60.18 22.57 -18.50
N ASN A 17 60.51 21.85 -17.42
CA ASN A 17 61.21 22.34 -16.22
C ASN A 17 60.48 23.28 -15.23
N ASN A 18 60.24 22.72 -14.02
CA ASN A 18 60.66 23.24 -12.71
C ASN A 18 59.54 23.43 -11.65
N GLN A 19 59.66 22.65 -10.56
CA GLN A 19 59.20 22.87 -9.18
C GLN A 19 57.78 23.39 -8.90
N SER A 20 56.90 22.49 -8.41
CA SER A 20 56.08 22.79 -7.23
C SER A 20 55.55 21.52 -6.56
N THR A 21 55.81 21.44 -5.26
CA THR A 21 55.31 20.46 -4.27
C THR A 21 53.81 20.18 -4.40
N GLY A 22 53.45 18.97 -4.84
CA GLY A 22 52.08 18.46 -4.79
C GLY A 22 51.80 17.78 -3.45
N GLN A 23 51.30 18.54 -2.46
CA GLN A 23 50.72 17.94 -1.27
C GLN A 23 49.39 17.26 -1.62
N PRO A 24 49.06 16.08 -1.07
CA PRO A 24 47.74 15.49 -1.24
C PRO A 24 46.69 16.41 -0.59
N MET A 25 45.69 16.84 -1.37
CA MET A 25 44.55 17.60 -0.87
C MET A 25 43.87 16.78 0.24
N PRO A 26 43.69 17.31 1.47
CA PRO A 26 42.99 16.59 2.52
C PRO A 26 41.52 16.43 2.10
N MET A 27 41.02 15.20 2.10
CA MET A 27 39.58 14.98 1.97
C MET A 27 38.86 15.70 3.12
N PRO A 28 37.74 16.41 2.87
CA PRO A 28 36.99 17.04 3.94
C PRO A 28 36.49 15.95 4.89
N MET A 29 36.94 15.98 6.15
CA MET A 29 36.42 15.10 7.19
C MET A 29 34.92 15.39 7.41
N PRO A 30 34.07 14.38 7.63
CA PRO A 30 32.68 14.62 7.98
C PRO A 30 32.62 15.49 9.25
N PRO A 31 31.75 16.51 9.30
CA PRO A 31 31.69 17.41 10.45
C PRO A 31 31.32 16.63 11.72
N PRO A 32 31.95 16.93 12.87
CA PRO A 32 31.55 16.35 14.14
C PRO A 32 30.11 16.78 14.47
N LEU A 33 29.32 15.87 15.04
CA LEU A 33 27.97 16.17 15.51
C LEU A 33 28.02 17.32 16.53
N THR A 34 27.41 18.44 16.17
CA THR A 34 27.38 19.63 17.04
C THR A 34 26.39 19.43 18.19
N PRO A 35 26.58 20.13 19.33
CA PRO A 35 25.60 20.12 20.42
C PRO A 35 24.17 20.50 19.99
N GLU A 36 24.04 21.34 18.96
CA GLU A 36 22.75 21.66 18.34
C GLU A 36 22.07 20.47 17.68
N GLN A 37 22.85 19.60 17.00
CA GLN A 37 22.32 18.36 16.42
C GLN A 37 21.84 17.39 17.50
N PHE A 38 22.53 17.35 18.65
CA PHE A 38 22.11 16.53 19.79
C PHE A 38 20.78 17.01 20.38
N PHE A 39 20.60 18.33 20.51
CA PHE A 39 19.33 18.90 20.97
C PHE A 39 18.18 18.69 19.98
N GLN A 40 18.43 18.86 18.68
CA GLN A 40 17.47 18.55 17.61
C GLN A 40 17.07 17.08 17.62
N LEU A 41 18.02 16.16 17.79
CA LEU A 41 17.74 14.74 17.87
C LEU A 41 16.89 14.39 19.11
N GLN A 42 17.21 14.98 20.25
CA GLN A 42 16.42 14.81 21.48
C GLN A 42 14.99 15.34 21.29
N MET A 43 14.84 16.52 20.68
CA MET A 43 13.53 17.10 20.37
C MET A 43 12.73 16.22 19.40
N GLN A 44 13.39 15.66 18.38
CA GLN A 44 12.76 14.77 17.42
C GLN A 44 12.29 13.46 18.07
N MET A 45 13.04 12.91 19.02
CA MET A 45 12.60 11.74 19.78
C MET A 45 11.35 12.05 20.60
N ILE A 46 11.35 13.20 21.30
CA ILE A 46 10.19 13.64 22.10
C ILE A 46 8.97 13.88 21.20
N ALA A 47 9.16 14.52 20.04
CA ALA A 47 8.08 14.77 19.09
C ALA A 47 7.49 13.45 18.55
N THR A 48 8.35 12.48 18.24
CA THR A 48 7.94 11.14 17.82
C THR A 48 7.14 10.43 18.92
N LEU A 49 7.63 10.43 20.16
CA LEU A 49 6.92 9.86 21.31
C LEU A 49 5.55 10.51 21.52
N ASN A 50 5.47 11.84 21.43
CA ASN A 50 4.21 12.57 21.55
C ASN A 50 3.21 12.18 20.47
N ASN A 51 3.68 12.01 19.23
CA ASN A 51 2.83 11.59 18.12
C ASN A 51 2.30 10.16 18.32
N THR A 52 3.15 9.22 18.78
CA THR A 52 2.74 7.84 19.06
C THR A 52 1.73 7.75 20.20
N VAL A 53 1.94 8.49 21.30
CA VAL A 53 1.01 8.51 22.44
C VAL A 53 -0.34 9.11 22.03
N GLN A 54 -0.34 10.19 21.24
CA GLN A 54 -1.57 10.75 20.68
C GLN A 54 -2.33 9.75 19.80
N ALA A 55 -1.63 9.01 18.92
CA ALA A 55 -2.24 8.00 18.08
C ALA A 55 -2.87 6.85 18.90
N LEU A 56 -2.19 6.40 19.97
CA LEU A 56 -2.72 5.37 20.88
C LEU A 56 -3.93 5.87 21.67
N GLN A 57 -3.92 7.12 22.15
CA GLN A 57 -5.07 7.69 22.84
C GLN A 57 -6.30 7.81 21.91
N GLN A 58 -6.09 8.20 20.64
CA GLN A 58 -7.20 8.22 19.67
C GLN A 58 -7.81 6.84 19.45
N ILE A 59 -6.99 5.78 19.37
CA ILE A 59 -7.47 4.39 19.22
C ILE A 59 -8.31 3.94 20.42
N HIS A 60 -8.04 4.42 21.64
CA HIS A 60 -8.83 4.07 22.81
C HIS A 60 -10.13 4.87 22.94
N THR A 61 -10.21 6.06 22.34
CA THR A 61 -11.42 6.91 22.39
C THR A 61 -12.38 6.70 21.23
N GLN A 62 -11.91 6.16 20.11
CA GLN A 62 -12.75 5.84 18.96
C GLN A 62 -13.23 4.38 19.05
N PRO A 63 -14.52 4.09 18.80
CA PRO A 63 -14.93 2.71 18.57
C PRO A 63 -14.09 2.13 17.41
N PRO A 64 -13.72 0.84 17.47
CA PRO A 64 -12.94 0.21 16.41
C PRO A 64 -13.65 0.45 15.06
N PRO A 65 -12.89 0.76 13.98
CA PRO A 65 -13.49 0.90 12.67
C PRO A 65 -14.24 -0.40 12.33
N PRO A 66 -15.43 -0.30 11.69
CA PRO A 66 -16.16 -1.49 11.29
C PRO A 66 -15.24 -2.37 10.42
N PRO A 67 -15.30 -3.69 10.57
CA PRO A 67 -14.49 -4.59 9.74
C PRO A 67 -14.77 -4.29 8.27
N PRO A 68 -13.74 -4.32 7.40
CA PRO A 68 -13.95 -4.16 5.98
C PRO A 68 -14.98 -5.20 5.52
N GLN A 69 -16.02 -4.75 4.82
CA GLN A 69 -17.01 -5.65 4.23
C GLN A 69 -16.24 -6.59 3.31
N GLN A 70 -16.20 -7.88 3.68
CA GLN A 70 -15.59 -8.87 2.80
C GLN A 70 -16.38 -8.90 1.50
N PRO A 71 -15.73 -9.03 0.34
CA PRO A 71 -16.42 -9.24 -0.92
C PRO A 71 -17.28 -10.51 -0.78
N HIS A 72 -18.59 -10.32 -0.66
CA HIS A 72 -19.55 -11.41 -0.58
C HIS A 72 -19.86 -11.82 -2.01
N ASP A 73 -19.53 -13.06 -2.36
CA ASP A 73 -19.94 -13.65 -3.63
C ASP A 73 -21.38 -14.13 -3.46
N ARG A 74 -22.34 -13.28 -3.83
CA ARG A 74 -23.77 -13.47 -3.56
C ARG A 74 -24.26 -14.76 -4.24
N ARG A 75 -23.83 -15.02 -5.47
CA ARG A 75 -24.04 -16.29 -6.17
C ARG A 75 -23.49 -17.47 -5.38
N ALA A 76 -22.27 -17.40 -4.86
CA ALA A 76 -21.70 -18.49 -4.07
C ALA A 76 -22.50 -18.72 -2.77
N ASP A 77 -22.97 -17.66 -2.12
CA ASP A 77 -23.83 -17.74 -0.93
C ASP A 77 -25.20 -18.34 -1.24
N PHE A 78 -25.83 -17.97 -2.38
CA PHE A 78 -27.06 -18.59 -2.86
C PHE A 78 -26.87 -20.09 -3.12
N LEU A 79 -25.80 -20.49 -3.83
CA LEU A 79 -25.50 -21.90 -4.10
C LEU A 79 -25.16 -22.68 -2.82
N ARG A 80 -24.52 -22.03 -1.84
CA ARG A 80 -24.25 -22.64 -0.51
C ARG A 80 -25.54 -22.90 0.27
N GLY A 81 -26.59 -22.11 0.04
CA GLY A 81 -27.94 -22.34 0.54
C GLY A 81 -28.62 -23.59 0.00
N HIS A 82 -28.04 -24.23 -1.03
CA HIS A 82 -28.60 -25.40 -1.71
C HIS A 82 -30.05 -25.17 -2.15
N PRO A 83 -30.27 -24.26 -3.14
CA PRO A 83 -31.60 -23.87 -3.55
C PRO A 83 -32.38 -25.08 -4.09
N PRO A 84 -33.69 -25.15 -3.81
CA PRO A 84 -34.53 -26.24 -4.27
C PRO A 84 -34.60 -26.25 -5.79
N THR A 85 -34.50 -27.42 -6.39
CA THR A 85 -34.66 -27.58 -7.83
C THR A 85 -36.15 -27.71 -8.18
N PHE A 86 -36.60 -26.97 -9.18
CA PHE A 86 -37.95 -27.12 -9.74
C PHE A 86 -37.90 -27.98 -11.00
N SER A 87 -38.76 -28.98 -11.05
CA SER A 87 -38.89 -29.87 -12.21
C SER A 87 -40.29 -29.82 -12.78
N HIS A 88 -41.30 -30.06 -11.94
CA HIS A 88 -42.71 -29.97 -12.29
C HIS A 88 -43.56 -29.87 -11.02
N ALA A 89 -44.64 -29.07 -11.08
CA ALA A 89 -45.70 -29.07 -10.09
C ALA A 89 -47.05 -29.20 -10.81
N ALA A 90 -47.84 -30.20 -10.43
CA ALA A 90 -49.21 -30.39 -10.94
C ALA A 90 -50.21 -29.46 -10.22
N ASP A 91 -49.88 -29.05 -9.00
CA ASP A 91 -50.67 -28.13 -8.19
C ASP A 91 -50.03 -26.73 -8.25
N PRO A 92 -50.80 -25.67 -8.59
CA PRO A 92 -50.28 -24.31 -8.69
C PRO A 92 -49.78 -23.74 -7.35
N LEU A 93 -50.31 -24.20 -6.20
CA LEU A 93 -49.82 -23.77 -4.88
C LEU A 93 -48.41 -24.30 -4.62
N HIS A 94 -48.11 -25.54 -5.02
CA HIS A 94 -46.75 -26.08 -4.91
C HIS A 94 -45.74 -25.30 -5.75
N ALA A 95 -46.15 -24.76 -6.90
CA ALA A 95 -45.30 -23.88 -7.69
C ALA A 95 -45.06 -22.54 -6.98
N ASP A 96 -46.10 -21.98 -6.37
CA ASP A 96 -46.02 -20.74 -5.59
C ASP A 96 -45.10 -20.89 -4.37
N ASP A 97 -45.26 -21.96 -3.59
CA ASP A 97 -44.39 -22.27 -2.44
C ASP A 97 -42.90 -22.42 -2.85
N TRP A 98 -42.64 -23.02 -4.01
CA TRP A 98 -41.27 -23.10 -4.53
C TRP A 98 -40.72 -21.71 -4.87
N LEU A 99 -41.50 -20.86 -5.55
CA LEU A 99 -41.09 -19.49 -5.87
C LEU A 99 -40.76 -18.70 -4.60
N ARG A 100 -41.63 -18.76 -3.59
CA ARG A 100 -41.41 -18.10 -2.29
C ARG A 100 -40.15 -18.60 -1.59
N SER A 101 -39.87 -19.90 -1.71
CA SER A 101 -38.66 -20.50 -1.13
C SER A 101 -37.38 -20.05 -1.83
N VAL A 102 -37.42 -19.83 -3.14
CA VAL A 102 -36.29 -19.31 -3.91
C VAL A 102 -36.10 -17.82 -3.66
N GLU A 103 -37.18 -17.02 -3.67
CA GLU A 103 -37.15 -15.60 -3.33
C GLU A 103 -36.54 -15.35 -1.95
N SER A 104 -36.96 -16.13 -0.95
CA SER A 104 -36.40 -16.04 0.40
C SER A 104 -34.90 -16.34 0.44
N GLN A 105 -34.40 -17.24 -0.39
CA GLN A 105 -32.96 -17.57 -0.43
C GLN A 105 -32.15 -16.52 -1.17
N LEU A 106 -32.71 -15.89 -2.21
CA LEU A 106 -32.09 -14.77 -2.90
C LEU A 106 -31.97 -13.54 -1.99
N ASP A 107 -33.00 -13.25 -1.19
CA ASP A 107 -32.98 -12.19 -0.18
C ASP A 107 -31.89 -12.42 0.87
N VAL A 108 -31.79 -13.64 1.40
CA VAL A 108 -30.74 -14.02 2.38
C VAL A 108 -29.33 -13.93 1.77
N ALA A 109 -29.17 -14.33 0.52
CA ALA A 109 -27.89 -14.22 -0.21
C ALA A 109 -27.57 -12.79 -0.64
N GLN A 110 -28.51 -11.85 -0.48
CA GLN A 110 -28.41 -10.46 -0.96
C GLN A 110 -28.05 -10.40 -2.46
N CYS A 111 -28.55 -11.36 -3.25
CA CYS A 111 -28.44 -11.33 -4.70
C CYS A 111 -29.27 -10.15 -5.23
N ASP A 112 -28.70 -9.38 -6.13
CA ASP A 112 -29.35 -8.25 -6.82
C ASP A 112 -29.53 -8.63 -8.29
N ASP A 113 -30.54 -8.07 -8.98
CA ASP A 113 -30.86 -8.37 -10.38
C ASP A 113 -29.72 -8.05 -11.37
N GLN A 114 -28.67 -7.35 -10.92
CA GLN A 114 -27.48 -6.99 -11.69
C GLN A 114 -26.42 -8.09 -11.81
N GLU A 115 -26.51 -9.18 -11.02
CA GLU A 115 -25.51 -10.27 -11.01
C GLU A 115 -25.75 -11.35 -12.08
#